data_AF-A0A176U2S5-F1
#
_entry.id   AF-A0A176U2S5-F1
#
_cell.length_a   1.000
_cell.length_b   1.000
_cell.length_c   1.000
_cell.angle_alpha   90.00
_cell.angle_beta   90.00
_cell.angle_gamma   90.00
#
_symmetry.space_group_name_H-M   'P 1'
#
loop_
_entity.id
_entity.type
_entity.pdbx_description
1 polymer ?
#
loop_
_entity_poly.entity_id
_entity_poly.type
_entity_poly.pdbx_seq_one_letter_code
_entity_poly.pdbx_strand_id
1 'polypeptide(L)'
;MNRNWHLNLPETDVEIYVKDSGASFTGDGIRYHILQYDEESADIILKSFDWEAGELDSELADKMEEWLDSIDVPLEDRPKQNEWKHTTLLRKEDNRDHLIMFFDEDTNQLYVVEYFL
;
A
#
# COMPACT_ATOMS: atom_id res chain seq x y z
N MET A 1 -1.88 8.98 -6.58
CA MET A 1 -0.82 8.48 -5.66
C MET A 1 0.64 8.70 -6.11
N ASN A 2 0.92 9.13 -7.36
CA ASN A 2 2.28 9.14 -7.93
C ASN A 2 3.29 10.18 -7.32
N ARG A 3 2.83 11.22 -6.60
CA ARG A 3 3.70 12.37 -6.26
C ARG A 3 4.62 12.20 -5.06
N ASN A 4 4.30 11.36 -4.09
CA ASN A 4 5.03 11.31 -2.81
C ASN A 4 6.21 10.34 -2.82
N TRP A 5 6.14 9.28 -3.63
CA TRP A 5 7.11 8.19 -3.65
C TRP A 5 7.89 8.06 -4.96
N HIS A 6 7.58 8.90 -5.95
CA HIS A 6 8.16 8.84 -7.30
C HIS A 6 8.00 7.45 -7.96
N LEU A 7 6.87 6.78 -7.71
CA LEU A 7 6.57 5.44 -8.25
C LEU A 7 5.93 5.55 -9.62
N ASN A 8 6.49 4.85 -10.61
CA ASN A 8 5.87 4.73 -11.93
C ASN A 8 4.80 3.64 -11.92
N LEU A 9 3.72 3.84 -11.16
CA LEU A 9 2.54 2.99 -11.26
C LEU A 9 1.75 3.35 -12.54
N PRO A 10 1.22 2.36 -13.27
CA PRO A 10 0.25 2.61 -14.33
C PRO A 10 -0.91 3.44 -13.81
N GLU A 11 -1.50 4.27 -14.68
CA GLU A 11 -2.72 4.99 -14.32
C GLU A 11 -3.89 3.99 -14.19
N THR A 12 -4.67 4.14 -13.13
CA THR A 12 -5.96 3.49 -12.98
C THR A 12 -6.96 4.52 -12.48
N ASP A 13 -8.17 4.48 -13.06
CA ASP A 13 -9.30 5.31 -12.62
C ASP A 13 -10.18 4.58 -11.60
N VAL A 14 -9.82 3.34 -11.21
CA VAL A 14 -10.64 2.48 -10.37
C VAL A 14 -10.03 2.37 -8.97
N GLU A 15 -10.42 3.29 -8.10
CA GLU A 15 -10.18 3.22 -6.65
C GLU A 15 -11.36 2.49 -5.98
N ILE A 16 -11.11 1.28 -5.48
CA ILE A 16 -12.13 0.41 -4.86
C ILE A 16 -12.45 0.88 -3.45
N TYR A 17 -11.42 1.26 -2.70
CA TYR A 17 -11.53 1.70 -1.32
C TYR A 17 -10.46 2.74 -1.02
N VAL A 18 -10.84 3.78 -0.27
CA VAL A 18 -9.93 4.83 0.19
C VAL A 18 -10.26 5.17 1.63
N LYS A 19 -9.22 5.25 2.45
CA LYS A 19 -9.32 5.69 3.84
C LYS A 19 -8.06 6.45 4.23
N ASP A 20 -8.23 7.56 4.91
CA ASP A 20 -7.11 8.37 5.38
C ASP A 20 -7.38 8.95 6.77
N SER A 21 -6.32 9.32 7.47
CA SER A 21 -6.39 9.92 8.82
C SER A 21 -6.93 11.35 8.83
N GLY A 22 -7.33 11.90 7.67
CA GLY A 22 -7.82 13.26 7.51
C GLY A 22 -6.74 14.28 7.16
N ALA A 23 -7.16 15.52 6.96
CA ALA A 23 -6.29 16.62 6.58
C ALA A 23 -5.32 16.99 7.73
N SER A 24 -4.03 16.72 7.53
CA SER A 24 -2.94 17.26 8.34
C SER A 24 -2.38 18.53 7.70
N PHE A 25 -2.04 19.53 8.52
CA PHE A 25 -1.39 20.76 8.06
C PHE A 25 0.06 20.53 7.63
N THR A 26 0.73 19.51 8.18
CA THR A 26 2.12 19.13 7.90
C THR A 26 2.25 18.10 6.77
N GLY A 27 1.15 17.43 6.41
CA GLY A 27 1.13 16.36 5.42
C GLY A 27 1.28 14.95 6.01
N ASP A 28 1.57 14.88 7.30
CA ASP A 28 1.67 13.64 8.10
C ASP A 28 0.33 12.90 8.15
N GLY A 29 0.39 11.59 8.34
CA GLY A 29 -0.80 10.76 8.51
C GLY A 29 -0.71 9.43 7.80
N ILE A 30 -1.82 8.71 7.85
CA ILE A 30 -1.97 7.39 7.27
C ILE A 30 -2.92 7.48 6.09
N ARG A 31 -2.58 6.79 5.00
CA ARG A 31 -3.44 6.65 3.84
C ARG A 31 -3.48 5.20 3.42
N TYR A 32 -4.66 4.76 3.04
CA TYR A 32 -4.92 3.41 2.60
C TYR A 32 -5.78 3.42 1.35
N HIS A 33 -5.34 2.64 0.37
CA HIS A 33 -5.98 2.56 -0.94
C HIS A 33 -6.03 1.12 -1.42
N ILE A 34 -7.16 0.75 -2.02
CA ILE A 34 -7.29 -0.47 -2.82
C ILE A 34 -7.54 -0.02 -4.26
N LEU A 35 -6.61 -0.35 -5.15
CA LEU A 35 -6.65 0.02 -6.55
C LEU A 35 -6.88 -1.21 -7.41
N GLN A 36 -7.73 -1.10 -8.42
CA GLN A 36 -7.96 -2.17 -9.38
C GLN A 36 -7.18 -1.90 -10.67
N TYR A 37 -6.50 -2.92 -11.18
CA TYR A 37 -5.79 -2.86 -12.45
C TYR A 37 -6.34 -3.87 -13.46
N ASP A 38 -6.19 -3.56 -14.75
CA ASP A 38 -6.36 -4.55 -15.81
C ASP A 38 -5.13 -5.49 -15.88
N GLU A 39 -5.24 -6.57 -16.66
CA GLU A 39 -4.17 -7.58 -16.77
C GLU A 39 -2.84 -6.98 -17.27
N GLU A 40 -2.88 -6.04 -18.24
CA GLU A 40 -1.66 -5.44 -18.80
C GLU A 40 -0.94 -4.58 -17.76
N SER A 41 -1.69 -3.79 -17.01
CA SER A 41 -1.18 -2.92 -15.95
C SER A 41 -0.69 -3.71 -14.75
N ALA A 42 -1.40 -4.77 -14.36
CA ALA A 42 -0.97 -5.72 -13.34
C ALA A 42 0.40 -6.32 -13.67
N ASP A 43 0.58 -6.75 -14.91
CA ASP A 43 1.84 -7.31 -15.42
C ASP A 43 3.01 -6.32 -15.34
N ILE A 44 2.72 -5.03 -15.57
CA ILE A 44 3.72 -3.94 -15.42
C ILE A 44 4.08 -3.76 -13.95
N ILE A 45 3.09 -3.73 -13.05
CA ILE A 45 3.31 -3.56 -11.60
C ILE A 45 4.17 -4.70 -11.04
N LEU A 46 3.84 -5.95 -11.40
CA LEU A 46 4.59 -7.14 -10.99
C LEU A 46 6.06 -7.11 -11.46
N LYS A 47 6.36 -6.44 -12.58
CA LYS A 47 7.72 -6.28 -13.11
C LYS A 47 8.43 -5.02 -12.63
N SER A 48 7.71 -4.09 -11.99
CA SER A 48 8.24 -2.78 -11.60
C SER A 48 8.83 -2.74 -10.19
N PHE A 49 8.52 -3.74 -9.35
CA PHE A 49 8.98 -3.80 -7.97
C PHE A 49 9.59 -5.16 -7.65
N ASP A 50 10.49 -5.15 -6.67
CA ASP A 50 11.00 -6.37 -6.06
C ASP A 50 9.98 -6.87 -5.02
N TRP A 51 9.13 -7.79 -5.46
CA TRP A 51 8.08 -8.39 -4.66
C TRP A 51 8.62 -9.57 -3.84
N GLU A 52 8.28 -9.60 -2.56
CA GLU A 52 8.55 -10.70 -1.65
C GLU A 52 7.28 -11.54 -1.45
N ALA A 53 7.48 -12.84 -1.21
CA ALA A 53 6.40 -13.76 -0.89
C ALA A 53 6.52 -14.21 0.57
N GLY A 54 5.38 -14.32 1.25
CA GLY A 54 5.30 -14.75 2.65
C GLY A 54 4.89 -13.62 3.58
N GLU A 55 5.29 -13.75 4.85
CA GLU A 55 4.89 -12.80 5.89
C GLU A 55 5.67 -11.50 5.76
N LEU A 56 5.05 -10.38 6.11
CA LEU A 56 5.76 -9.13 6.33
C LEU A 56 6.63 -9.29 7.60
N ASP A 57 7.69 -8.49 7.73
CA ASP A 57 8.44 -8.44 8.99
C ASP A 57 7.48 -8.22 10.17
N SER A 58 7.63 -8.99 11.25
CA SER A 58 6.66 -8.99 12.36
C SER A 58 6.46 -7.62 12.99
N GLU A 59 7.51 -6.81 13.12
CA GLU A 59 7.39 -5.47 13.71
C GLU A 59 6.63 -4.54 12.75
N LEU A 60 6.87 -4.67 11.45
CA LEU A 60 6.18 -3.88 10.43
C LEU A 60 4.73 -4.33 10.25
N ALA A 61 4.45 -5.63 10.37
CA ALA A 61 3.11 -6.19 10.34
C ALA A 61 2.26 -5.64 11.48
N ASP A 62 2.79 -5.66 12.72
CA ASP A 62 2.10 -5.10 13.89
C ASP A 62 1.83 -3.60 13.71
N LYS A 63 2.81 -2.83 13.23
CA LYS A 63 2.63 -1.39 12.95
C LYS A 63 1.59 -1.12 11.87
N MET A 64 1.58 -1.92 10.80
CA MET A 64 0.61 -1.79 9.73
C MET A 64 -0.81 -2.03 10.25
N GLU A 65 -1.02 -3.07 11.07
CA GLU A 65 -2.32 -3.32 11.69
C GLU A 65 -2.74 -2.16 12.60
N GLU A 66 -1.83 -1.61 13.41
CA GLU A 66 -2.10 -0.41 14.22
C GLU A 66 -2.49 0.82 13.37
N TRP A 67 -1.81 1.02 12.24
CA TRP A 67 -2.15 2.12 11.31
C TRP A 67 -3.54 1.95 10.73
N LEU A 68 -3.86 0.75 10.24
CA LEU A 68 -5.15 0.42 9.65
C LEU A 68 -6.29 0.48 10.69
N ASP A 69 -6.03 0.06 11.92
CA ASP A 69 -6.94 0.22 13.06
C ASP A 69 -7.22 1.70 13.33
N SER A 70 -6.18 2.55 13.33
CA SER A 70 -6.32 3.97 13.68
C SER A 70 -7.18 4.78 12.71
N ILE A 71 -7.31 4.32 11.47
CA ILE A 71 -8.18 4.91 10.46
C ILE A 71 -9.44 4.06 10.21
N ASP A 72 -9.77 3.13 11.10
CA ASP A 72 -10.98 2.28 11.04
C ASP A 72 -11.13 1.48 9.72
N VAL A 73 -10.05 0.89 9.18
CA VAL A 73 -10.16 -0.05 8.05
C VAL A 73 -10.72 -1.38 8.55
N PRO A 74 -11.84 -1.88 8.00
CA PRO A 74 -12.41 -3.16 8.43
C PRO A 74 -11.52 -4.33 8.01
N LEU A 75 -11.52 -5.42 8.79
CA LEU A 75 -10.67 -6.60 8.55
C LEU A 75 -10.87 -7.24 7.18
N GLU A 76 -12.08 -7.13 6.60
CA GLU A 76 -12.40 -7.69 5.28
C GLU A 76 -11.71 -6.95 4.12
N ASP A 77 -11.42 -5.67 4.31
CA ASP A 77 -10.74 -4.83 3.31
C ASP A 77 -9.22 -4.79 3.55
N ARG A 78 -8.67 -5.51 4.53
CA ARG A 78 -7.23 -5.51 4.84
C ARG A 78 -6.44 -6.45 3.93
N PRO A 79 -5.13 -6.18 3.71
CA PRO A 79 -4.29 -7.08 2.95
C PRO A 79 -4.14 -8.44 3.62
N LYS A 80 -4.24 -9.51 2.83
CA LYS A 80 -4.02 -10.88 3.32
C LYS A 80 -2.53 -11.19 3.36
N GLN A 81 -1.94 -10.98 4.53
CA GLN A 81 -0.57 -11.38 4.80
C GLN A 81 -0.39 -12.88 4.51
N ASN A 82 0.78 -13.28 4.00
CA ASN A 82 1.17 -14.65 3.65
C ASN A 82 0.55 -15.23 2.38
N GLU A 83 -0.59 -14.73 1.93
CA GLU A 83 -1.23 -15.15 0.68
C GLU A 83 -0.74 -14.33 -0.51
N TRP A 84 -0.52 -13.03 -0.30
CA TRP A 84 -0.20 -12.08 -1.35
C TRP A 84 1.27 -11.69 -1.38
N LYS A 85 1.73 -11.27 -2.56
CA LYS A 85 3.06 -10.66 -2.71
C LYS A 85 3.05 -9.30 -2.06
N HIS A 86 4.14 -8.95 -1.38
CA HIS A 86 4.30 -7.63 -0.76
C HIS A 86 5.62 -6.97 -1.16
N THR A 87 5.69 -5.66 -0.99
CA THR A 87 6.93 -4.91 -1.07
C THR A 87 6.87 -3.72 -0.13
N THR A 88 8.01 -3.35 0.44
CA THR A 88 8.13 -2.25 1.38
C THR A 88 9.15 -1.25 0.86
N LEU A 89 8.79 0.03 0.84
CA LEU A 89 9.68 1.12 0.49
C LEU A 89 9.77 2.12 1.65
N LEU A 90 11.00 2.55 1.94
CA LEU A 90 11.27 3.69 2.81
C LEU A 90 11.57 4.91 1.93
N ARG A 91 11.04 6.06 2.33
CA ARG A 91 11.26 7.27 1.54
C ARG A 91 12.71 7.72 1.69
N LYS A 92 13.32 8.15 0.59
CA LYS A 92 14.73 8.55 0.56
C LYS A 92 14.99 9.84 1.36
N GLU A 93 14.02 10.75 1.37
CA GLU A 93 14.13 12.03 2.07
C GLU A 93 13.87 11.90 3.57
N ASP A 94 13.00 10.97 3.97
CA ASP A 94 12.68 10.69 5.37
C ASP A 94 12.40 9.20 5.56
N ASN A 95 13.33 8.48 6.20
CA ASN A 95 13.20 7.04 6.42
C ASN A 95 12.14 6.67 7.47
N ARG A 96 11.47 7.66 8.06
CA ARG A 96 10.31 7.46 8.94
C ARG A 96 9.02 7.29 8.14
N ASP A 97 9.00 7.76 6.89
CA ASP A 97 7.89 7.50 5.97
C ASP A 97 7.99 6.06 5.47
N HIS A 98 6.87 5.34 5.56
CA HIS A 98 6.76 3.95 5.13
C HIS A 98 5.70 3.80 4.04
N LEU A 99 6.02 3.01 3.02
CA LEU A 99 5.08 2.51 2.04
C LEU A 99 5.10 0.99 2.09
N ILE A 100 3.93 0.40 2.26
CA ILE A 100 3.75 -1.04 2.16
C ILE A 100 2.73 -1.28 1.05
N MET A 101 3.07 -2.17 0.12
CA MET A 101 2.18 -2.55 -0.97
C MET A 101 1.97 -4.06 -0.95
N PHE A 102 0.73 -4.50 -1.13
CA PHE A 102 0.38 -5.89 -1.39
C PHE A 102 -0.32 -6.00 -2.73
N PHE A 103 -0.01 -7.05 -3.48
CA PHE A 103 -0.63 -7.32 -4.76
C PHE A 103 -1.35 -8.66 -4.74
N ASP A 104 -2.67 -8.62 -4.96
CA ASP A 104 -3.51 -9.78 -5.16
C ASP A 104 -3.56 -10.10 -6.66
N GLU A 105 -2.85 -11.16 -7.07
CA GLU A 105 -2.77 -11.62 -8.46
C GLU A 105 -4.09 -12.27 -8.95
N ASP A 106 -4.95 -12.74 -8.04
CA ASP A 106 -6.23 -13.36 -8.44
C ASP A 106 -7.24 -12.31 -8.90
N THR A 107 -7.19 -11.13 -8.28
CA THR A 107 -8.11 -10.02 -8.57
C THR A 107 -7.46 -8.84 -9.27
N ASN A 108 -6.13 -8.84 -9.48
CA ASN A 108 -5.35 -7.71 -9.98
C ASN A 108 -5.54 -6.43 -9.15
N GLN A 109 -5.58 -6.59 -7.83
CA GLN A 109 -5.76 -5.49 -6.89
C GLN A 109 -4.47 -5.15 -6.17
N LEU A 110 -4.17 -3.85 -6.10
CA LEU A 110 -3.04 -3.31 -5.37
C LEU A 110 -3.54 -2.61 -4.10
N TYR A 111 -3.08 -3.11 -2.97
CA TYR A 111 -3.36 -2.61 -1.64
C TYR A 111 -2.17 -1.75 -1.22
N VAL A 112 -2.39 -0.48 -0.94
CA VAL A 112 -1.32 0.49 -0.65
C VAL A 112 -1.56 1.11 0.72
N VAL A 113 -0.60 0.92 1.62
CA VAL A 113 -0.55 1.55 2.95
C VAL A 113 0.58 2.57 2.95
N GLU A 114 0.25 3.83 3.16
CA GLU A 114 1.22 4.92 3.31
C GLU A 114 1.18 5.44 4.74
N TYR A 115 2.36 5.62 5.34
CA TYR A 115 2.54 6.31 6.61
C TYR A 115 3.55 7.44 6.42
N PHE A 116 3.16 8.66 6.79
CA PHE A 116 3.98 9.87 6.72
C PHE A 116 4.15 10.51 8.10
N LEU A 117 5.38 10.90 8.48
CA LEU A 117 5.72 11.45 9.80
C LEU A 117 6.55 12.75 9.81
#